data_AF-A0A528ILI1-F1
#
_entry.id   AF-A0A528ILI1-F1
#
_cell.length_a   1.000
_cell.length_b   1.000
_cell.length_c   1.000
_cell.angle_alpha   90.00
_cell.angle_beta   90.00
_cell.angle_gamma   90.00
#
_symmetry.space_group_name_H-M   'P 1'
#
loop_
_entity.id
_entity.type
_entity.pdbx_description
1 polymer ?
#
loop_
_entity_poly.entity_id
_entity_poly.type
_entity_poly.pdbx_seq_one_letter_code
_entity_poly.pdbx_strand_id
1 'polypeptide(L)' 'MVHNPLVSIVVPAHNAEVTLARALDCLVDQEIMDWEAIVVD' A
#
# COMPACT_ATOMS: atom_id res chain seq x y z
N MET A 1 -14.09 17.41 -4.69
CA MET A 1 -13.84 16.43 -5.76
C MET A 1 -13.24 15.22 -5.08
N VAL A 2 -13.90 14.06 -5.12
CA VAL A 2 -13.32 12.82 -4.57
C VAL A 2 -12.22 12.39 -5.55
N HIS A 3 -10.99 12.24 -5.06
CA HIS A 3 -9.90 11.68 -5.85
C HIS A 3 -10.10 10.16 -5.86
N ASN A 4 -10.28 9.58 -7.04
CA ASN A 4 -10.40 8.13 -7.20
C ASN A 4 -9.04 7.60 -7.63
N PRO A 5 -8.36 6.79 -6.80
CA PRO A 5 -7.07 6.25 -7.16
C PRO A 5 -7.18 5.34 -8.39
N LEU A 6 -6.17 5.35 -9.25
CA LEU A 6 -6.12 4.43 -10.40
C LEU A 6 -5.94 2.98 -9.98
N VAL A 7 -5.27 2.75 -8.85
CA VAL A 7 -4.95 1.41 -8.33
C VAL A 7 -5.19 1.34 -6.83
N SER A 8 -5.94 0.32 -6.39
CA SER A 8 -6.08 -0.01 -4.97
C SER A 8 -5.32 -1.29 -4.65
N ILE A 9 -4.38 -1.22 -3.71
CA ILE A 9 -3.50 -2.33 -3.31
C ILE A 9 -3.94 -2.80 -1.91
N VAL A 10 -4.46 -4.02 -1.81
CA VAL A 10 -4.89 -4.60 -0.54
C VAL A 10 -3.75 -5.42 0.06
N VAL A 11 -3.33 -5.07 1.27
CA VAL A 11 -2.20 -5.71 1.98
C VAL A 11 -2.71 -6.35 3.28
N PRO A 12 -3.03 -7.66 3.27
CA PRO A 12 -3.30 -8.40 4.49
C PRO A 12 -1.99 -8.57 5.29
N ALA A 13 -2.00 -8.21 6.57
CA ALA A 13 -0.80 -8.01 7.37
C ALA A 13 -0.92 -8.60 8.78
N HIS A 14 -1.13 -9.91 8.87
CA HIS A 14 -1.17 -10.60 10.16
C HIS A 14 0.25 -10.90 10.69
N ASN A 15 0.57 -10.46 11.91
CA ASN A 15 1.90 -10.58 12.55
C ASN A 15 3.06 -10.07 11.65
N ALA A 16 2.81 -9.05 10.84
CA ALA A 16 3.73 -8.56 9.82
C ALA A 16 4.68 -7.45 10.30
N GLU A 17 4.87 -7.24 11.61
CA GLU A 17 5.66 -6.14 12.18
C GLU A 17 7.06 -6.01 11.57
N VAL A 18 7.71 -7.13 11.25
CA VAL A 18 9.07 -7.19 10.71
C VAL A 18 9.15 -6.99 9.18
N THR A 19 8.03 -7.11 8.47
CA THR A 19 8.02 -7.13 6.99
C THR A 19 7.13 -6.06 6.37
N LEU A 20 6.13 -5.56 7.09
CA LEU A 20 5.17 -4.58 6.60
C LEU A 20 5.85 -3.27 6.18
N ALA A 21 6.80 -2.77 6.98
CA ALA A 21 7.55 -1.56 6.63
C ALA A 21 8.23 -1.69 5.27
N ARG A 22 8.99 -2.77 5.06
CA ARG A 22 9.66 -3.03 3.77
C ARG A 22 8.68 -3.17 2.62
N ALA A 23 7.52 -3.80 2.85
CA ALA A 23 6.49 -3.94 1.82
C ALA A 23 5.92 -2.58 1.42
N LEU A 24 5.66 -1.70 2.38
CA LEU A 24 5.19 -0.33 2.13
C LEU A 24 6.28 0.52 1.46
N ASP A 25 7.54 0.40 1.84
CA ASP A 25 8.66 1.08 1.19
C ASP A 25 8.71 0.73 -0.31
N CYS A 26 8.51 -0.54 -0.67
CA CYS A 26 8.43 -0.96 -2.07
C CYS A 26 7.25 -0.32 -2.84
N LEU A 27 6.13 -0.05 -2.17
CA LEU A 27 4.97 0.62 -2.79
C LEU A 27 5.22 2.12 -2.97
N VAL A 28 5.91 2.76 -2.02
CA VAL A 28 6.27 4.18 -2.08
C VAL A 28 7.28 4.46 -3.21
N ASP A 29 8.20 3.54 -3.47
CA ASP A 29 9.23 3.66 -4.51
C ASP A 29 8.72 3.40 -5.96
N GLN A 30 7.39 3.27 -6.16
CA GLN A 30 6.81 3.07 -7.50
C GLN A 30 6.79 4.37 -8.32
N GLU A 31 6.99 4.28 -9.63
CA GLU A 31 6.89 5.42 -10.56
C GLU A 31 5.44 5.92 -10.75
N ILE A 32 4.45 5.06 -10.49
CA ILE A 32 3.03 5.42 -10.54
C ILE A 32 2.65 5.99 -9.16
N MET A 33 2.19 7.23 -9.13
CA MET A 33 1.86 7.94 -7.87
C MET A 33 0.37 7.92 -7.52
N ASP A 34 -0.49 7.45 -8.42
CA ASP A 34 -1.95 7.47 -8.26
C ASP A 34 -2.46 6.09 -7.80
N TRP A 35 -2.18 5.77 -6.54
CA TRP A 35 -2.59 4.53 -5.92
C TRP A 35 -2.90 4.72 -4.44
N GLU A 36 -3.64 3.76 -3.86
CA GLU A 36 -3.87 3.66 -2.42
C GLU A 36 -3.47 2.28 -1.90
N ALA A 37 -2.92 2.19 -0.67
CA ALA A 37 -2.77 0.94 0.06
C ALA A 37 -3.82 0.83 1.14
N ILE A 38 -4.49 -0.33 1.18
CA ILE A 38 -5.46 -0.71 2.19
C ILE A 38 -4.85 -1.85 3.00
N VAL A 39 -4.32 -1.53 4.18
CA VAL A 39 -3.73 -2.52 5.09
C VAL A 39 -4.83 -3.08 5.99
N VAL A 40 -4.92 -4.41 6.07
CA VAL A 40 -5.89 -5.13 6.90
C VAL A 40 -5.12 -6.14 7.75
N ASP A 41 -5.35 -6.15 9.06
CA ASP A 41 -4.78 -7.14 9.99
C ASP A 41 -5.52 -8.49 9.88
#